data_AF-A0AA35P129-F1
#
_entry.id   AF-A0AA35P129-F1
#
_cell.length_a   1.000
_cell.length_b   1.000
_cell.length_c   1.000
_cell.angle_alpha   90.00
_cell.angle_beta   90.00
_cell.angle_gamma   90.00
#
_symmetry.space_group_name_H-M   'P 1'
#
loop_
_entity.id
_entity.type
_entity.pdbx_description
1 polymer ?
#
loop_
_entity_poly.entity_id
_entity_poly.type
_entity_poly.pdbx_seq_one_letter_code
_entity_poly.pdbx_strand_id
1 'polypeptide(L)'
;MMGRGPFAQASVQATLLQILLRDTALAAKQAMRKIPEPSIQSRWGSIRQEARESYSSFMDRLLTAVSRQIENPEAKQIIIKQLAFENANEDCKVALRPIIHNPATDTAAMLHICQSVGTATHKAHLLAAALNENQPVATDTTCFQCGKPGSPIPQFG
;
A
#
# COMPACT_ATOMS: atom_id res chain seq x y z
N MET A 1 40.07 -2.05 8.60
CA MET A 1 40.61 -2.57 9.88
C MET A 1 39.52 -3.35 10.59
N MET A 2 39.82 -4.55 11.09
CA MET A 2 38.80 -5.46 11.64
C MET A 2 38.67 -5.37 13.18
N GLY A 3 39.29 -4.37 13.82
CA GLY A 3 39.19 -4.16 15.27
C GLY A 3 39.70 -5.34 16.11
N ARG A 4 40.75 -6.03 15.66
CA ARG A 4 41.36 -7.18 16.35
C ARG A 4 42.77 -6.84 16.82
N GLY A 5 43.27 -7.63 17.78
CA GLY A 5 44.64 -7.51 18.30
C GLY A 5 44.87 -6.16 19.00
N PRO A 6 45.90 -5.37 18.63
CA PRO A 6 46.21 -4.11 19.29
C PRO A 6 45.11 -3.05 19.16
N PHE A 7 44.17 -3.23 18.22
CA PHE A 7 43.01 -2.36 18.03
C PHE A 7 41.71 -2.99 18.54
N ALA A 8 41.78 -3.97 19.47
CA ALA A 8 40.59 -4.62 20.03
C ALA A 8 39.83 -3.72 21.03
N GLN A 9 40.51 -2.77 21.67
CA GLN A 9 39.88 -1.85 22.61
C GLN A 9 39.36 -0.60 21.89
N ALA A 10 38.11 -0.22 22.20
CA ALA A 10 37.48 0.98 21.64
C ALA A 10 38.24 2.27 21.99
N SER A 11 38.89 2.33 23.15
CA SER A 11 39.76 3.45 23.57
C SER A 11 40.93 3.65 22.61
N VAL A 12 41.59 2.57 22.18
CA VAL A 12 42.70 2.60 21.22
C VAL A 12 42.21 2.95 19.82
N GLN A 13 41.01 2.50 19.44
CA GLN A 13 40.37 2.88 18.18
C GLN A 13 39.94 4.36 18.16
N ALA A 14 39.59 4.94 19.31
CA ALA A 14 39.21 6.35 19.43
C ALA A 14 40.39 7.31 19.24
N THR A 15 41.62 6.84 19.44
CA THR A 15 42.86 7.61 19.20
C THR A 15 43.31 7.56 17.72
N LEU A 16 42.60 6.80 16.88
CA LEU A 16 42.93 6.63 15.48
C LEU A 16 42.65 7.91 14.67
N LEU A 17 43.44 8.13 13.61
CA LEU A 17 43.23 9.24 12.68
C LEU A 17 41.81 9.21 12.09
N GLN A 18 41.13 10.37 12.08
CA GLN A 18 39.75 10.48 11.59
C GLN A 18 39.56 9.99 10.14
N ILE A 19 40.57 10.14 9.30
CA ILE A 19 40.54 9.68 7.90
C ILE A 19 40.38 8.16 7.85
N LEU A 20 41.10 7.43 8.68
CA LEU A 20 41.05 5.97 8.73
C LEU A 20 39.71 5.46 9.29
N LEU A 21 39.08 6.21 10.21
CA LEU A 21 37.72 5.93 10.68
C LEU A 21 36.68 6.15 9.57
N ARG A 22 36.83 7.18 8.74
CA ARG A 22 35.92 7.42 7.60
C ARG A 22 36.03 6.35 6.53
N ASP A 23 37.26 5.93 6.18
CA ASP A 23 37.48 4.91 5.17
C ASP A 23 36.94 3.54 5.61
N THR A 24 37.13 3.19 6.89
CA THR A 24 36.57 1.95 7.46
C THR A 24 35.05 1.99 7.52
N ALA A 25 34.44 3.13 7.86
CA ALA A 25 33.00 3.31 7.83
C ALA A 25 32.44 3.22 6.39
N LEU A 26 33.14 3.80 5.41
CA LEU A 26 32.76 3.73 4.00
C LEU A 26 32.85 2.29 3.48
N ALA A 27 33.95 1.60 3.75
CA ALA A 27 34.13 0.20 3.38
C ALA A 27 33.07 -0.70 4.02
N ALA A 28 32.73 -0.47 5.29
CA ALA A 28 31.65 -1.19 5.97
C ALA A 28 30.29 -0.94 5.30
N LYS A 29 29.96 0.31 4.96
CA LYS A 29 28.71 0.67 4.26
C LYS A 29 28.62 0.03 2.87
N GLN A 30 29.73 0.00 2.14
CA GLN A 30 29.80 -0.68 0.84
C GLN A 30 29.68 -2.19 0.97
N ALA A 31 30.26 -2.80 2.01
CA ALA A 31 30.15 -4.22 2.29
C ALA A 31 28.72 -4.62 2.68
N MET A 32 28.03 -3.82 3.50
CA MET A 32 26.63 -4.05 3.87
C MET A 32 25.69 -4.10 2.68
N ARG A 33 25.95 -3.29 1.64
CA ARG A 33 25.17 -3.33 0.38
C ARG A 33 25.34 -4.63 -0.41
N LYS A 34 26.41 -5.40 -0.13
CA LYS A 34 26.71 -6.67 -0.81
C LYS A 34 26.22 -7.89 -0.04
N ILE A 35 25.74 -7.72 1.19
CA ILE A 35 25.17 -8.82 1.97
C ILE A 35 23.79 -9.16 1.37
N PRO A 36 23.56 -10.39 0.89
CA PRO A 36 22.22 -10.85 0.55
C PRO A 36 21.38 -10.83 1.83
N GLU A 37 20.23 -10.15 1.82
CA GLU A 37 19.27 -10.22 2.90
C GLU A 37 18.97 -11.70 3.23
N PRO A 38 18.93 -12.10 4.53
CA PRO A 38 18.66 -13.47 4.91
C PRO A 38 17.33 -13.90 4.27
N SER A 39 17.43 -14.94 3.44
CA SER A 39 16.39 -15.41 2.55
C SER A 39 15.25 -16.09 3.31
N ILE A 40 14.41 -15.28 3.96
CA ILE A 40 12.96 -15.52 4.00
C ILE A 40 12.35 -14.50 3.03
N GLN A 41 12.81 -14.54 1.79
CA GLN A 41 12.29 -13.64 0.78
C GLN A 41 11.00 -14.26 0.25
N SER A 42 9.87 -13.74 0.71
CA SER A 42 8.56 -14.17 0.22
C SER A 42 8.56 -14.13 -1.31
N ARG A 43 8.14 -15.23 -1.93
CA ARG A 43 7.89 -15.24 -3.38
C ARG A 43 6.97 -14.09 -3.71
N TRP A 44 7.25 -13.36 -4.79
CA TRP A 44 6.44 -12.20 -5.16
C TRP A 44 4.94 -12.53 -5.26
N GLY A 45 4.58 -13.75 -5.67
CA GLY A 45 3.19 -14.21 -5.76
C GLY A 45 2.51 -14.54 -4.41
N SER A 46 3.27 -14.67 -3.32
CA SER A 46 2.70 -14.93 -1.98
C SER A 46 2.45 -13.66 -1.17
N ILE A 47 2.77 -12.48 -1.73
CA ILE A 47 2.58 -11.20 -1.04
C ILE A 47 1.13 -10.79 -1.17
N ARG A 48 0.42 -10.80 -0.04
CA ARG A 48 -0.95 -10.33 0.10
C ARG A 48 -1.00 -9.18 1.10
N GLN A 49 -1.95 -8.27 0.90
CA GLN A 49 -2.22 -7.19 1.84
C GLN A 49 -2.92 -7.75 3.06
N GLU A 50 -2.40 -7.48 4.25
CA GLU A 50 -3.05 -7.88 5.49
C GLU A 50 -4.32 -7.04 5.76
N ALA A 51 -5.24 -7.55 6.58
CA ALA A 51 -6.52 -6.87 6.86
C ALA A 51 -6.36 -5.47 7.52
N ARG A 52 -5.25 -5.24 8.23
CA ARG A 52 -4.95 -3.95 8.90
C ARG A 52 -3.78 -3.20 8.27
N GLU A 53 -3.17 -3.76 7.24
CA GLU A 53 -2.02 -3.15 6.58
C GLU A 53 -2.48 -2.08 5.60
N SER A 54 -1.79 -0.93 5.61
CA SER A 54 -2.01 0.11 4.61
C SER A 54 -1.63 -0.37 3.21
N TYR A 55 -2.35 0.11 2.20
CA TYR A 55 -2.06 -0.26 0.82
C TYR A 55 -0.64 0.12 0.39
N SER A 56 -0.08 1.22 0.92
CA SER A 56 1.29 1.64 0.65
C SER A 56 2.34 0.66 1.18
N SER A 57 2.17 0.13 2.40
CA SER A 57 3.08 -0.87 2.97
C SER A 57 3.03 -2.18 2.18
N PHE A 58 1.83 -2.60 1.75
CA PHE A 58 1.67 -3.75 0.87
C PHE A 58 2.40 -3.55 -0.47
N MET A 59 2.20 -2.40 -1.11
CA MET A 59 2.85 -2.07 -2.38
C MET A 59 4.37 -2.05 -2.27
N ASP A 60 4.93 -1.53 -1.17
CA ASP A 60 6.39 -1.50 -0.96
C ASP A 60 6.99 -2.91 -0.87
N ARG A 61 6.33 -3.82 -0.14
CA ARG A 61 6.73 -5.24 -0.09
C ARG A 61 6.65 -5.90 -1.46
N LEU A 62 5.56 -5.66 -2.20
CA LEU A 62 5.35 -6.20 -3.53
C LEU A 62 6.43 -5.71 -4.52
N LEU A 63 6.65 -4.40 -4.59
CA LEU A 63 7.65 -3.76 -5.44
C LEU A 63 9.06 -4.28 -5.13
N THR A 64 9.40 -4.38 -3.85
CA THR A 64 10.70 -4.90 -3.41
C THR A 64 10.90 -6.34 -3.82
N ALA A 65 9.89 -7.20 -3.64
CA ALA A 65 10.00 -8.62 -3.99
C ALA A 65 10.07 -8.85 -5.50
N VAL A 66 9.23 -8.18 -6.28
CA VAL A 66 9.23 -8.28 -7.75
C VAL A 66 10.53 -7.75 -8.34
N SER A 67 11.03 -6.60 -7.84
CA SER A 67 12.26 -6.00 -8.34
C SER A 67 13.50 -6.87 -8.16
N ARG A 68 13.50 -7.71 -7.12
CA ARG A 68 14.59 -8.64 -6.80
C ARG A 68 14.48 -10.00 -7.49
N GLN A 69 13.27 -10.46 -7.84
CA GLN A 69 13.04 -11.81 -8.39
C GLN A 69 12.82 -11.85 -9.90
N ILE A 70 12.51 -10.70 -10.51
CA ILE A 70 12.27 -10.58 -11.94
C ILE A 70 13.32 -9.63 -12.49
N GLU A 71 13.85 -9.89 -13.69
CA GLU A 71 14.84 -9.01 -14.33
C GLU A 71 14.20 -8.19 -15.45
N ASN A 72 13.32 -8.83 -16.23
CA ASN A 72 12.64 -8.19 -17.36
C ASN A 72 11.75 -7.01 -16.89
N PRO A 73 11.98 -5.78 -17.39
CA PRO A 73 11.30 -4.57 -16.91
C PRO A 73 9.81 -4.53 -17.28
N GLU A 74 9.44 -5.04 -18.45
CA GLU A 74 8.04 -5.10 -18.89
C GLU A 74 7.26 -6.12 -18.07
N ALA A 75 7.84 -7.31 -17.86
CA ALA A 75 7.26 -8.33 -16.99
C ALA A 75 7.09 -7.83 -15.55
N LYS A 76 8.05 -7.07 -15.00
CA LYS A 76 7.91 -6.42 -13.69
C LYS A 76 6.67 -5.54 -13.63
N GLN A 77 6.53 -4.62 -14.59
CA GLN A 77 5.42 -3.67 -14.64
C GLN A 77 4.07 -4.40 -14.70
N ILE A 78 3.94 -5.40 -15.57
CA ILE A 78 2.72 -6.20 -15.72
C ILE A 78 2.38 -6.95 -14.41
N ILE A 79 3.37 -7.64 -13.84
CA ILE A 79 3.17 -8.44 -12.61
C ILE A 79 2.83 -7.54 -11.42
N ILE A 80 3.48 -6.39 -11.28
CA ILE A 80 3.16 -5.42 -10.22
C ILE A 80 1.72 -4.93 -10.38
N LYS A 81 1.31 -4.49 -11.58
CA LYS A 81 -0.04 -3.98 -11.80
C LYS A 81 -1.11 -5.02 -11.51
N GLN A 82 -0.90 -6.26 -11.95
CA GLN A 82 -1.85 -7.35 -11.72
C GLN A 82 -1.98 -7.67 -10.22
N LEU A 83 -0.86 -7.90 -9.56
CA LEU A 83 -0.85 -8.30 -8.14
C LEU A 83 -1.25 -7.16 -7.21
N ALA A 84 -0.99 -5.90 -7.58
CA ALA A 84 -1.44 -4.74 -6.84
C ALA A 84 -2.96 -4.75 -6.62
N PHE A 85 -3.73 -5.25 -7.58
CA PHE A 85 -5.17 -5.42 -7.43
C PHE A 85 -5.57 -6.78 -6.85
N GLU A 86 -5.08 -7.88 -7.44
CA GLU A 86 -5.52 -9.23 -7.08
C GLU A 86 -5.23 -9.58 -5.61
N ASN A 87 -4.10 -9.11 -5.09
CA ASN A 87 -3.62 -9.41 -3.75
C ASN A 87 -3.93 -8.32 -2.72
N ALA A 88 -4.64 -7.25 -3.12
CA ALA A 88 -5.15 -6.26 -2.19
C ALA A 88 -6.20 -6.87 -1.24
N ASN A 89 -6.45 -6.22 -0.11
CA ASN A 89 -7.56 -6.58 0.77
C ASN A 89 -8.91 -6.14 0.15
N GLU A 90 -10.02 -6.64 0.68
CA GLU A 90 -11.33 -6.41 0.07
C GLU A 90 -11.73 -4.93 0.03
N ASP A 91 -11.41 -4.15 1.07
CA ASP A 91 -11.71 -2.71 1.08
C ASP A 91 -10.97 -1.99 -0.06
N CYS A 92 -9.69 -2.30 -0.27
CA CYS A 92 -8.90 -1.73 -1.37
C CYS A 92 -9.39 -2.24 -2.73
N LYS A 93 -9.76 -3.53 -2.86
CA LYS A 93 -10.33 -4.06 -4.10
C LYS A 93 -11.62 -3.34 -4.48
N VAL A 94 -12.52 -3.10 -3.53
CA VAL A 94 -13.77 -2.35 -3.77
C VAL A 94 -13.44 -0.94 -4.27
N ALA A 95 -12.49 -0.24 -3.65
CA ALA A 95 -12.07 1.09 -4.06
C ALA A 95 -11.40 1.11 -5.45
N LEU A 96 -10.69 0.04 -5.84
CA LEU A 96 -9.95 -0.05 -7.10
C LEU A 96 -10.77 -0.55 -8.30
N ARG A 97 -11.90 -1.25 -8.07
CA ARG A 97 -12.78 -1.75 -9.14
C ARG A 97 -13.13 -0.72 -10.22
N PRO A 98 -13.42 0.55 -9.90
CA PRO A 98 -13.78 1.55 -10.92
C PRO A 98 -12.64 1.89 -11.89
N ILE A 99 -11.38 1.69 -11.49
CA ILE A 99 -10.21 2.12 -12.26
C ILE A 99 -9.42 0.97 -12.85
N ILE A 100 -9.64 -0.28 -12.42
CA ILE A 100 -8.75 -1.40 -12.77
C ILE A 100 -8.72 -1.74 -14.27
N HIS A 101 -9.83 -1.51 -14.98
CA HIS A 101 -9.92 -1.76 -16.42
C HIS A 101 -9.45 -0.59 -17.28
N ASN A 102 -9.09 0.54 -16.68
CA ASN A 102 -8.60 1.69 -17.44
C ASN A 102 -7.12 1.46 -17.84
N PRO A 103 -6.79 1.48 -19.15
CA PRO A 103 -5.42 1.30 -19.63
C PRO A 103 -4.42 2.32 -19.06
N ALA A 104 -4.91 3.52 -18.71
CA ALA A 104 -4.11 4.59 -18.13
C ALA A 104 -3.88 4.43 -16.61
N THR A 105 -4.44 3.40 -15.98
CA THR A 105 -4.23 3.14 -14.56
C THR A 105 -2.79 2.72 -14.28
N ASP A 106 -2.14 3.49 -13.43
CA ASP A 106 -0.81 3.23 -12.89
C ASP A 106 -0.90 2.93 -11.38
N THR A 107 0.22 2.48 -10.84
CA THR A 107 0.31 2.15 -9.41
C THR A 107 0.14 3.38 -8.52
N ALA A 108 0.46 4.58 -9.02
CA ALA A 108 0.28 5.83 -8.30
C ALA A 108 -1.20 6.20 -8.13
N ALA A 109 -2.02 6.02 -9.17
CA ALA A 109 -3.46 6.19 -9.10
C ALA A 109 -4.09 5.20 -8.10
N MET A 110 -3.64 3.95 -8.12
CA MET A 110 -4.08 2.93 -7.15
C MET A 110 -3.72 3.32 -5.71
N LEU A 111 -2.50 3.83 -5.48
CA LEU A 111 -2.05 4.34 -4.18
C LEU A 111 -2.90 5.51 -3.69
N HIS A 112 -3.22 6.45 -4.57
CA HIS A 112 -4.03 7.63 -4.26
C HIS A 112 -5.46 7.22 -3.86
N ILE A 113 -6.10 6.33 -4.61
CA ILE A 113 -7.45 5.84 -4.32
C ILE A 113 -7.50 5.10 -2.97
N CYS A 114 -6.51 4.25 -2.71
CA CYS A 114 -6.46 3.46 -1.47
C CYS A 114 -5.94 4.23 -0.25
N GLN A 115 -5.57 5.50 -0.38
CA GLN A 115 -4.96 6.28 0.71
C GLN A 115 -5.91 6.43 1.91
N SER A 116 -7.21 6.60 1.66
CA SER A 116 -8.22 6.79 2.71
C SER A 116 -8.86 5.49 3.18
N VAL A 117 -8.60 4.37 2.51
CA VAL A 117 -9.20 3.07 2.81
C VAL A 117 -8.77 2.60 4.20
N GLY A 118 -9.73 2.08 4.98
CA GLY A 118 -9.48 1.62 6.35
C GLY A 118 -9.40 2.71 7.43
N THR A 119 -9.39 4.00 7.05
CA THR A 119 -9.44 5.13 8.00
C THR A 119 -10.79 5.20 8.71
N ALA A 120 -10.83 5.86 9.88
CA ALA A 120 -12.07 6.06 10.63
C ALA A 120 -13.16 6.75 9.78
N THR A 121 -12.77 7.75 8.99
CA THR A 121 -13.65 8.47 8.07
C THR A 121 -14.22 7.54 6.99
N HIS A 122 -13.38 6.70 6.37
CA HIS A 122 -13.84 5.76 5.36
C HIS A 122 -14.82 4.72 5.95
N LYS A 123 -14.53 4.20 7.15
CA LYS A 123 -15.43 3.29 7.86
C LYS A 123 -16.75 3.96 8.25
N ALA A 124 -16.71 5.23 8.67
CA ALA A 124 -17.92 5.99 8.97
C ALA A 124 -18.79 6.21 7.72
N HIS A 125 -18.18 6.49 6.56
CA HIS A 125 -18.90 6.59 5.30
C HIS A 125 -19.52 5.25 4.87
N LEU A 126 -18.81 4.13 5.01
CA LEU A 126 -19.36 2.79 4.73
C LEU A 126 -20.54 2.47 5.65
N LEU A 127 -20.42 2.78 6.94
CA LEU A 127 -21.52 2.60 7.89
C LEU A 127 -22.74 3.47 7.50
N ALA A 128 -22.52 4.75 7.17
CA ALA A 128 -23.60 5.64 6.74
C ALA A 128 -24.27 5.17 5.43
N ALA A 129 -23.49 4.68 4.46
CA ALA A 129 -24.02 4.13 3.22
C ALA A 129 -24.88 2.89 3.46
N ALA A 130 -24.43 1.96 4.31
CA ALA A 130 -25.18 0.75 4.66
C ALA A 130 -26.49 1.07 5.42
N LEU A 131 -26.50 2.13 6.23
CA LEU A 131 -27.72 2.61 6.90
C LEU A 131 -28.72 3.21 5.91
N ASN A 132 -28.23 3.87 4.85
CA ASN A 132 -29.08 4.45 3.81
C ASN A 132 -29.63 3.41 2.82
N GLU A 133 -28.84 2.37 2.52
CA GLU A 133 -29.24 1.28 1.61
C GLU A 133 -30.40 0.44 2.16
N ASN A 134 -30.52 0.34 3.50
CA ASN A 134 -31.60 -0.37 4.19
C ASN A 134 -32.82 0.52 4.52
N GLN A 135 -32.88 1.76 4.05
CA GLN A 135 -34.12 2.52 4.17
C GLN A 135 -35.16 1.91 3.23
N PRO A 136 -36.32 1.44 3.73
CA PRO A 136 -37.42 1.10 2.84
C PRO A 136 -37.72 2.34 2.00
N VAL A 137 -37.74 2.18 0.68
CA VAL A 137 -38.30 3.20 -0.21
C VAL A 137 -39.69 3.48 0.34
N ALA A 138 -39.84 4.64 0.99
CA ALA A 138 -41.11 5.05 1.54
C ALA A 138 -42.05 5.22 0.34
N THR A 139 -42.85 4.18 0.06
CA THR A 139 -43.91 4.20 -0.94
C THR A 139 -45.07 5.11 -0.53
N ASP A 140 -44.95 5.75 0.62
CA ASP A 140 -45.88 6.76 1.12
C ASP A 140 -45.14 8.09 1.22
N THR A 141 -45.00 8.76 0.06
CA THR A 141 -44.39 10.09 -0.08
C THR A 141 -45.29 11.13 0.57
N THR A 142 -45.56 11.03 1.86
CA THR A 142 -46.26 12.05 2.62
C THR A 142 -45.23 13.07 3.10
N CYS A 143 -45.55 14.35 2.92
CA CYS A 143 -44.68 15.43 3.38
C CYS A 143 -44.57 15.39 4.91
N PHE A 144 -43.36 15.24 5.46
CA PHE A 144 -43.11 15.17 6.91
C PHE A 144 -43.61 16.40 7.70
N GLN A 145 -43.83 17.54 7.03
CA GLN A 145 -44.32 18.78 7.65
C GLN A 145 -45.86 18.93 7.61
N CYS A 146 -46.54 18.32 6.64
CA CYS A 146 -47.98 18.55 6.42
C CYS A 146 -48.82 17.28 6.18
N GLY A 147 -48.20 16.10 6.16
CA GLY A 147 -48.86 14.80 6.05
C GLY A 147 -49.56 14.53 4.71
N LYS A 148 -49.44 15.43 3.73
CA LYS A 148 -50.12 15.27 2.42
C LYS A 148 -49.26 14.44 1.46
N PRO A 149 -49.86 13.53 0.65
CA PRO A 149 -49.15 12.80 -0.38
C PRO A 149 -48.59 13.77 -1.44
N GLY A 150 -47.34 13.57 -1.83
CA GLY A 150 -46.64 14.35 -2.85
C GLY A 150 -47.29 14.19 -4.22
N SER A 151 -47.47 15.31 -4.93
CA SER A 151 -48.01 15.31 -6.29
C SER A 151 -47.13 14.44 -7.21
N PRO A 152 -47.71 13.57 -8.05
CA PRO A 152 -46.93 12.78 -9.00
C PRO A 152 -46.18 13.71 -9.97
N ILE A 153 -44.90 13.42 -10.19
CA ILE A 153 -44.05 14.12 -11.14
C ILE A 153 -44.59 13.83 -12.55
N PRO A 154 -44.94 14.83 -13.36
CA PRO A 154 -45.39 14.58 -14.73
C PRO A 154 -44.24 13.99 -15.54
N GLN A 155 -44.44 12.78 -16.04
CA GLN A 155 -43.55 12.12 -16.99
C GLN A 155 -43.70 12.84 -18.33
N PHE A 156 -42.70 13.62 -18.74
CA PHE A 156 -42.61 14.13 -20.10
C PHE A 156 -42.09 12.99 -21.00
N GLY A 157 -42.94 12.54 -21.93
CA GLY A 157 -42.60 11.58 -22.98
C GLY A 157 -41.88 12.20 -24.15
#